data_AF-A0A850HAX4-F1
#
_entry.id   AF-A0A850HAX4-F1
#
_cell.length_a   1.000
_cell.length_b   1.000
_cell.length_c   1.000
_cell.angle_alpha   90.00
_cell.angle_beta   90.00
_cell.angle_gamma   90.00
#
_symmetry.space_group_name_H-M   'P 1'
#
loop_
_entity.id
_entity.type
_entity.pdbx_description
1 polymer ?
#
loop_
_entity_poly.entity_id
_entity_poly.type
_entity_poly.pdbx_seq_one_letter_code
_entity_poly.pdbx_strand_id
1 'polypeptide(L)'
;MTNEEFVSMADPHMWLLTADNLHEQAIKLWDRRGEGQLIRRFPDGRSDAWDIKERSTILLASFALENAIKAFLVFENPSWVSNGRLAKPLRSHRLTELRDRSHEVPFRTKYTNVLEFFEKGMGSWARYPTGLTAEESEDLRNLSPKIWQGYLRIMRAYGRKLEKLLQSGWYGPHGKYGAWDCSTMEFLRQPDA
;
A
#
# COMPACT_ATOMS: atom_id res chain seq x y z
N MET A 1 6.86 -25.89 -6.85
CA MET A 1 6.71 -25.09 -5.62
C MET A 1 6.21 -25.99 -4.51
N THR A 2 7.02 -26.21 -3.48
CA THR A 2 6.61 -26.92 -2.25
C THR A 2 5.84 -25.98 -1.32
N ASN A 3 5.19 -26.52 -0.29
CA ASN A 3 4.54 -25.70 0.74
C ASN A 3 5.53 -24.80 1.48
N GLU A 4 6.76 -25.28 1.72
CA GLU A 4 7.81 -24.52 2.40
C GLU A 4 8.34 -23.36 1.54
N GLU A 5 8.52 -23.60 0.24
CA GLU A 5 8.86 -22.56 -0.74
C GLU A 5 7.75 -21.50 -0.79
N PHE A 6 6.48 -21.92 -0.83
CA PHE A 6 5.34 -20.99 -0.82
C PHE A 6 5.33 -20.11 0.44
N VAL A 7 5.49 -20.71 1.62
CA VAL A 7 5.56 -19.96 2.90
C VAL A 7 6.75 -19.00 2.89
N SER A 8 7.86 -19.35 2.24
CA SER A 8 9.02 -18.48 2.14
C SER A 8 8.86 -17.31 1.18
N MET A 9 7.98 -17.43 0.21
CA MET A 9 7.60 -16.30 -0.66
C MET A 9 6.48 -15.45 -0.06
N ALA A 10 5.77 -15.97 0.94
CA ALA A 10 4.60 -15.33 1.52
C ALA A 10 4.79 -14.93 3.00
N ASP A 11 6.01 -15.01 3.54
CA ASP A 11 6.33 -14.59 4.91
C ASP A 11 6.22 -13.05 5.07
N PRO A 12 6.02 -12.53 6.29
CA PRO A 12 5.69 -11.12 6.48
C PRO A 12 6.83 -10.18 6.05
N HIS A 13 8.08 -10.64 6.05
CA HIS A 13 9.21 -9.88 5.52
C HIS A 13 9.10 -9.70 4.00
N MET A 14 8.71 -10.73 3.25
CA MET A 14 8.51 -10.60 1.79
C MET A 14 7.38 -9.63 1.42
N TRP A 15 6.31 -9.59 2.21
CA TRP A 15 5.25 -8.57 2.04
C TRP A 15 5.78 -7.16 2.31
N LEU A 16 6.55 -6.98 3.38
CA LEU A 16 7.14 -5.69 3.73
C LEU A 16 8.15 -5.22 2.66
N LEU A 17 9.01 -6.10 2.17
CA LEU A 17 9.96 -5.79 1.10
C LEU A 17 9.25 -5.32 -0.17
N THR A 18 8.15 -5.99 -0.52
CA THR A 18 7.31 -5.59 -1.65
C THR A 18 6.69 -4.21 -1.42
N ALA A 19 6.20 -3.94 -0.20
CA ALA A 19 5.66 -2.65 0.17
C ALA A 19 6.70 -1.53 0.07
N ASP A 20 7.93 -1.77 0.55
CA ASP A 20 9.03 -0.80 0.52
C ASP A 20 9.46 -0.44 -0.90
N ASN A 21 9.60 -1.44 -1.78
CA ASN A 21 9.92 -1.21 -3.19
C ASN A 21 8.86 -0.31 -3.86
N LEU A 22 7.58 -0.65 -3.71
CA LEU A 22 6.48 0.13 -4.29
C LEU A 22 6.42 1.54 -3.69
N HIS A 23 6.70 1.68 -2.39
CA HIS A 23 6.77 2.96 -1.70
C HIS A 23 7.88 3.85 -2.26
N GLU A 24 9.09 3.31 -2.43
CA GLU A 24 10.24 4.01 -3.01
C GLU A 24 9.91 4.55 -4.41
N GLN A 25 9.28 3.72 -5.26
CA GLN A 25 8.89 4.15 -6.60
C GLN A 25 7.79 5.23 -6.58
N ALA A 26 6.83 5.13 -5.65
CA ALA A 26 5.79 6.15 -5.50
C ALA A 26 6.38 7.51 -5.10
N ILE A 27 7.40 7.53 -4.22
CA ILE A 27 8.10 8.77 -3.83
C ILE A 27 8.80 9.40 -5.02
N LYS A 28 9.57 8.61 -5.78
CA LYS A 28 10.28 9.11 -6.97
C LYS A 28 9.34 9.73 -8.00
N LEU A 29 8.13 9.19 -8.16
CA LEU A 29 7.12 9.78 -9.03
C LEU A 29 6.53 11.07 -8.46
N TRP A 30 6.26 11.09 -7.16
CA TRP A 30 5.76 12.27 -6.46
C TRP A 30 6.73 13.45 -6.54
N ASP A 31 8.02 13.21 -6.30
CA ASP A 31 9.05 14.25 -6.30
C ASP A 31 9.27 14.86 -7.69
N ARG A 32 8.87 14.13 -8.74
CA ARG A 32 8.95 14.53 -10.14
C ARG A 32 7.64 15.10 -10.69
N ARG A 33 6.68 15.43 -9.82
CA ARG A 33 5.48 16.17 -10.23
C ARG A 33 5.84 17.53 -10.82
N GLY A 34 5.05 17.99 -11.77
CA GLY A 34 5.24 19.22 -12.53
C GLY A 34 6.02 19.06 -13.83
N GLU A 35 6.75 17.95 -14.04
CA GLU A 35 7.51 17.75 -15.30
C GLU A 35 6.62 17.39 -16.50
N GLY A 36 5.32 17.17 -16.32
CA GLY A 36 4.39 16.87 -17.41
C GLY A 36 2.93 16.98 -17.00
N GLN A 37 2.09 17.46 -17.92
CA GLN A 37 0.67 17.68 -17.67
C GLN A 37 -0.19 17.09 -18.78
N LEU A 38 -1.32 16.50 -18.38
CA LEU A 38 -2.43 16.17 -19.25
C LEU A 38 -3.45 17.32 -19.17
N ILE A 39 -3.84 17.89 -20.31
CA ILE A 39 -4.84 18.97 -20.37
C ILE A 39 -6.07 18.47 -21.14
N ARG A 40 -7.24 18.45 -20.50
CA ARG A 40 -8.54 18.21 -21.15
C ARG A 40 -9.17 19.56 -21.45
N ARG A 41 -9.51 19.82 -22.72
CA ARG A 41 -10.23 21.04 -23.15
C ARG A 41 -11.68 20.72 -23.48
N PHE A 42 -12.60 21.51 -22.96
CA PHE A 42 -14.02 21.37 -23.21
C PHE A 42 -14.51 22.33 -24.29
N PRO A 43 -15.63 22.00 -24.98
CA PRO A 43 -16.22 22.87 -26.00
C PRO A 43 -16.62 24.27 -25.49
N ASP A 44 -16.90 24.39 -24.19
CA ASP A 44 -17.29 25.65 -23.53
C ASP A 44 -16.09 26.54 -23.13
N GLY A 45 -14.88 26.15 -23.52
CA GLY A 45 -13.66 26.89 -23.21
C GLY A 45 -13.03 26.58 -21.85
N ARG A 46 -13.66 25.74 -21.02
CA ARG A 46 -13.04 25.25 -19.78
C ARG A 46 -11.89 24.29 -20.10
N SER A 47 -10.96 24.17 -19.16
CA SER A 47 -9.93 23.14 -19.21
C SER A 47 -9.60 22.59 -17.83
N ASP A 48 -9.39 21.29 -17.77
CA ASP A 48 -8.82 20.62 -16.60
C ASP A 48 -7.38 20.21 -16.90
N ALA A 49 -6.54 20.22 -15.86
CA ALA A 49 -5.15 19.78 -15.96
C ALA A 49 -4.79 18.84 -14.80
N TRP A 50 -4.05 17.79 -15.13
CA TRP A 50 -3.53 16.82 -14.16
C TRP A 50 -2.07 16.53 -14.44
N ASP A 51 -1.33 16.15 -13.41
CA ASP A 51 0.01 15.61 -13.58
C ASP A 51 -0.05 14.24 -14.25
N ILE A 52 0.82 13.97 -15.22
CA ILE A 52 0.85 12.67 -15.91
C ILE A 52 1.27 11.52 -14.98
N LYS A 53 1.95 11.82 -13.86
CA LYS A 53 2.43 10.84 -12.87
C LYS A 53 1.40 10.55 -11.78
N GLU A 54 0.30 11.30 -11.74
CA GLU A 54 -0.72 11.26 -10.68
C GLU A 54 -1.27 9.84 -10.48
N ARG A 55 -1.75 9.21 -11.56
CA ARG A 55 -2.33 7.85 -11.52
C ARG A 55 -1.32 6.81 -11.05
N SER A 56 -0.13 6.82 -11.62
CA SER A 56 0.93 5.86 -11.29
C SER A 56 1.38 6.01 -9.83
N THR A 57 1.50 7.24 -9.34
CA THR A 57 1.83 7.53 -7.94
C THR A 57 0.78 6.94 -7.01
N ILE A 58 -0.49 7.15 -7.33
CA ILE A 58 -1.61 6.68 -6.51
C ILE A 58 -1.69 5.16 -6.50
N LEU A 59 -1.55 4.50 -7.65
CA LEU A 59 -1.56 3.04 -7.73
C LEU A 59 -0.41 2.40 -6.96
N LEU A 60 0.82 2.88 -7.14
CA LEU A 60 1.99 2.35 -6.42
C LEU A 60 1.85 2.55 -4.91
N ALA A 61 1.40 3.73 -4.48
CA ALA A 61 1.12 4.01 -3.07
C ALA A 61 0.00 3.13 -2.50
N SER A 62 -1.08 2.88 -3.26
CA SER A 62 -2.15 1.96 -2.86
C SER A 62 -1.63 0.54 -2.66
N PHE A 63 -0.84 0.03 -3.60
CA PHE A 63 -0.26 -1.31 -3.50
C PHE A 63 0.78 -1.39 -2.36
N ALA A 64 1.56 -0.34 -2.11
CA ALA A 64 2.47 -0.28 -0.97
C ALA A 64 1.70 -0.38 0.36
N LEU A 65 0.62 0.40 0.52
CA LEU A 65 -0.25 0.32 1.70
C LEU A 65 -0.86 -1.08 1.87
N GLU A 66 -1.37 -1.66 0.79
CA GLU A 66 -1.97 -3.00 0.83
C GLU A 66 -0.96 -4.05 1.32
N ASN A 67 0.25 -4.05 0.73
CA ASN A 67 1.29 -5.02 1.08
C ASN A 67 1.79 -4.82 2.52
N ALA A 68 1.95 -3.57 2.97
CA ALA A 68 2.34 -3.28 4.35
C ALA A 68 1.28 -3.76 5.36
N ILE A 69 -0.01 -3.55 5.09
CA ILE A 69 -1.10 -4.05 5.94
C ILE A 69 -1.12 -5.59 5.94
N LYS A 70 -0.92 -6.21 4.77
CA LYS A 70 -0.86 -7.68 4.65
C LYS A 70 0.34 -8.28 5.39
N ALA A 71 1.47 -7.59 5.46
CA ALA A 71 2.61 -8.00 6.28
C ALA A 71 2.22 -8.15 7.76
N PHE A 72 1.46 -7.21 8.33
CA PHE A 72 0.92 -7.34 9.69
C PHE A 72 0.00 -8.56 9.82
N LEU A 73 -0.94 -8.71 8.89
CA LEU A 73 -1.90 -9.80 8.94
C LEU A 73 -1.25 -11.18 8.88
N VAL A 74 -0.21 -11.34 8.05
CA VAL A 74 0.58 -12.58 7.98
C VAL A 74 1.42 -12.78 9.23
N PHE A 75 1.99 -11.72 9.78
CA PHE A 75 2.71 -11.77 11.05
C PHE A 75 1.80 -12.30 12.17
N GLU A 76 0.59 -11.77 12.28
CA GLU A 76 -0.40 -12.12 13.30
C GLU A 76 -1.09 -13.47 13.03
N ASN A 77 -1.20 -13.90 11.77
CA ASN A 77 -1.93 -15.09 11.37
C ASN A 77 -1.08 -16.01 10.47
N PRO A 78 -0.07 -16.70 11.01
CA PRO A 78 0.85 -17.52 10.20
C PRO A 78 0.17 -18.58 9.33
N SER A 79 -0.95 -19.14 9.80
CA SER A 79 -1.73 -20.14 9.05
C SER A 79 -2.33 -19.60 7.75
N TRP A 80 -2.40 -18.27 7.57
CA TRP A 80 -2.99 -17.64 6.38
C TRP A 80 -2.13 -17.78 5.13
N VAL A 81 -0.89 -18.26 5.26
CA VAL A 81 0.02 -18.54 4.15
C VAL A 81 0.45 -20.01 4.12
N SER A 82 -0.35 -20.89 4.72
CA SER A 82 -0.05 -22.33 4.81
C SER A 82 -0.59 -23.13 3.60
N ASN A 83 -0.01 -24.30 3.36
CA ASN A 83 -0.51 -25.29 2.39
C ASN A 83 -0.66 -24.75 0.96
N GLY A 84 0.29 -23.93 0.49
CA GLY A 84 0.35 -23.47 -0.90
C GLY A 84 -0.74 -22.48 -1.30
N ARG A 85 -1.42 -21.84 -0.34
CA ARG A 85 -2.53 -20.91 -0.61
C ARG A 85 -2.59 -19.75 0.38
N LEU A 86 -3.03 -18.59 -0.11
CA LEU A 86 -3.40 -17.46 0.74
C LEU A 86 -4.81 -17.67 1.30
N ALA A 87 -5.01 -17.43 2.59
CA ALA A 87 -6.35 -17.46 3.19
C ALA A 87 -7.25 -16.37 2.60
N LYS A 88 -8.56 -16.64 2.54
CA LYS A 88 -9.55 -15.73 1.96
C LYS A 88 -9.50 -14.29 2.53
N PRO A 89 -9.34 -14.06 3.85
CA PRO A 89 -9.25 -12.70 4.39
C PRO A 89 -8.08 -11.87 3.84
N LEU A 90 -6.96 -12.53 3.49
CA LEU A 90 -5.77 -11.88 2.95
C LEU A 90 -5.91 -11.50 1.47
N ARG A 91 -6.94 -12.01 0.78
CA ARG A 91 -7.18 -11.73 -0.65
C ARG A 91 -8.02 -10.46 -0.89
N SER A 92 -8.50 -9.80 0.17
CA SER A 92 -9.17 -8.50 0.01
C SER A 92 -8.18 -7.46 -0.52
N HIS A 93 -8.71 -6.47 -1.23
CA HIS A 93 -8.03 -5.26 -1.68
C HIS A 93 -8.54 -4.00 -0.98
N ARG A 94 -9.44 -4.16 0.01
CA ARG A 94 -10.00 -3.05 0.77
C ARG A 94 -9.07 -2.71 1.93
N LEU A 95 -8.29 -1.65 1.77
CA LEU A 95 -7.29 -1.19 2.74
C LEU A 95 -7.90 -1.00 4.14
N THR A 96 -9.10 -0.42 4.21
CA THR A 96 -9.81 -0.18 5.47
C THR A 96 -10.20 -1.49 6.16
N GLU A 97 -10.80 -2.44 5.43
CA GLU A 97 -11.15 -3.76 5.96
C GLU A 97 -9.92 -4.58 6.38
N LEU A 98 -8.84 -4.51 5.59
CA LEU A 98 -7.59 -5.20 5.92
C LEU A 98 -6.98 -4.63 7.20
N ARG A 99 -6.91 -3.30 7.33
CA ARG A 99 -6.42 -2.63 8.54
C ARG A 99 -7.23 -3.05 9.76
N ASP A 100 -8.55 -3.08 9.64
CA ASP A 100 -9.44 -3.36 10.77
C ASP A 100 -9.32 -4.81 11.28
N ARG A 101 -8.74 -5.72 10.49
CA ARG A 101 -8.41 -7.09 10.91
C ARG A 101 -7.10 -7.22 11.68
N SER A 102 -6.24 -6.22 11.65
CA SER A 102 -4.96 -6.24 12.35
C SER A 102 -5.04 -5.56 13.72
N HIS A 103 -4.39 -6.15 14.71
CA HIS A 103 -4.24 -5.61 16.06
C HIS A 103 -2.92 -4.84 16.23
N GLU A 104 -1.89 -5.23 15.49
CA GLU A 104 -0.55 -4.64 15.54
C GLU A 104 -0.40 -3.41 14.65
N VAL A 105 -1.30 -3.20 13.68
CA VAL A 105 -1.22 -2.07 12.75
C VAL A 105 -1.32 -0.72 13.49
N PRO A 106 -0.34 0.19 13.31
CA PRO A 106 -0.43 1.54 13.84
C PRO A 106 -1.63 2.30 13.29
N PHE A 107 -2.06 3.35 13.98
CA PHE A 107 -3.10 4.27 13.48
C PHE A 107 -4.43 3.60 13.08
N ARG A 108 -4.81 2.50 13.75
CA ARG A 108 -6.04 1.74 13.44
C ARG A 108 -7.29 2.60 13.27
N THR A 109 -7.44 3.70 14.01
CA THR A 109 -8.57 4.64 13.91
C THR A 109 -8.21 6.01 13.31
N LYS A 110 -6.94 6.24 12.98
CA LYS A 110 -6.45 7.50 12.39
C LYS A 110 -6.24 7.33 10.89
N TYR A 111 -6.26 8.45 10.16
CA TYR A 111 -5.99 8.50 8.71
C TYR A 111 -6.91 7.60 7.85
N THR A 112 -8.12 7.27 8.32
CA THR A 112 -9.11 6.50 7.53
C THR A 112 -9.37 7.17 6.18
N ASN A 113 -9.51 8.51 6.17
CA ASN A 113 -9.70 9.28 4.94
C ASN A 113 -8.54 9.14 3.93
N VAL A 114 -7.31 8.88 4.40
CA VAL A 114 -6.15 8.63 3.53
C VAL A 114 -6.29 7.24 2.91
N LEU A 115 -6.54 6.21 3.71
CA LEU A 115 -6.74 4.84 3.19
C LEU A 115 -7.92 4.78 2.22
N GLU A 116 -9.04 5.43 2.52
CA GLU A 116 -10.19 5.51 1.63
C GLU A 116 -9.87 6.19 0.29
N PHE A 117 -9.03 7.22 0.29
CA PHE A 117 -8.59 7.86 -0.95
C PHE A 117 -7.85 6.87 -1.86
N PHE A 118 -6.87 6.14 -1.31
CA PHE A 118 -6.08 5.17 -2.06
C PHE A 118 -6.89 3.92 -2.44
N GLU A 119 -7.78 3.45 -1.57
CA GLU A 119 -8.71 2.34 -1.85
C GLU A 119 -9.63 2.69 -3.02
N LYS A 120 -10.25 3.89 -3.00
CA LYS A 120 -11.10 4.36 -4.10
C LYS A 120 -10.34 4.52 -5.40
N GLY A 121 -9.16 5.14 -5.37
CA GLY A 121 -8.34 5.31 -6.56
C GLY A 121 -8.00 3.98 -7.23
N MET A 122 -7.58 2.99 -6.45
CA MET A 122 -7.24 1.65 -6.93
C MET A 122 -8.43 0.92 -7.58
N GLY A 123 -9.64 1.11 -7.04
CA GLY A 123 -10.87 0.53 -7.56
C GLY A 123 -11.51 1.28 -8.74
N SER A 124 -11.02 2.49 -9.08
CA SER A 124 -11.70 3.36 -10.05
C SER A 124 -10.71 4.19 -10.89
N TRP A 125 -10.75 5.52 -10.76
CA TRP A 125 -10.17 6.53 -11.64
C TRP A 125 -8.63 6.50 -11.77
N ALA A 126 -7.92 5.81 -10.87
CA ALA A 126 -6.48 5.62 -11.01
C ALA A 126 -6.15 4.42 -11.91
N ARG A 127 -6.97 3.37 -11.87
CA ARG A 127 -6.77 2.12 -12.62
C ARG A 127 -7.47 2.11 -13.97
N TYR A 128 -8.68 2.65 -14.03
CA TYR A 128 -9.54 2.64 -15.20
C TYR A 128 -9.92 4.08 -15.56
N PRO A 129 -10.20 4.37 -16.85
CA PRO A 129 -10.70 5.68 -17.25
C PRO A 129 -12.13 5.96 -16.77
N THR A 130 -12.85 4.95 -16.30
CA THR A 130 -14.27 5.00 -15.92
C THR A 130 -14.55 4.01 -14.79
N GLY A 131 -15.64 4.23 -14.05
CA GLY A 131 -16.17 3.25 -13.09
C GLY A 131 -16.83 2.05 -13.78
N LEU A 132 -17.37 1.10 -13.00
CA LEU A 132 -18.10 -0.04 -13.56
C LEU A 132 -19.45 0.40 -14.15
N THR A 133 -20.05 1.44 -13.57
CA THR A 133 -21.23 2.12 -14.11
C THR A 133 -20.96 3.61 -14.34
N ALA A 134 -21.87 4.27 -15.07
CA ALA A 134 -21.78 5.72 -15.30
C ALA A 134 -21.89 6.50 -13.98
N GLU A 135 -22.72 6.03 -13.05
CA GLU A 135 -22.94 6.64 -11.74
C GLU A 135 -21.73 6.49 -10.82
N GLU A 136 -20.95 5.41 -10.98
CA GLU A 136 -19.73 5.14 -10.23
C GLU A 136 -18.49 5.79 -10.85
N SER A 137 -18.64 6.45 -11.99
CA SER A 137 -17.53 7.08 -12.70
C SER A 137 -17.21 8.44 -12.09
N GLU A 138 -15.97 8.58 -11.63
CA GLU A 138 -15.44 9.83 -11.10
C GLU A 138 -14.27 10.32 -11.96
N ASP A 139 -14.12 11.64 -12.08
CA ASP A 139 -12.92 12.23 -12.66
C ASP A 139 -11.68 11.93 -11.80
N LEU A 140 -10.51 11.96 -12.45
CA LEU A 140 -9.22 11.82 -11.77
C LEU A 140 -9.11 12.85 -10.65
N ARG A 141 -9.02 12.37 -9.40
CA ARG A 141 -8.81 13.22 -8.24
C ARG A 141 -7.34 13.56 -8.09
N ASN A 142 -7.04 14.83 -7.84
CA ASN A 142 -5.68 15.26 -7.52
C ASN A 142 -5.26 14.73 -6.13
N LEU A 143 -4.10 14.09 -6.05
CA LEU A 143 -3.43 13.76 -4.80
C LEU A 143 -2.91 15.06 -4.18
N SER A 144 -3.70 15.59 -3.26
CA SER A 144 -3.31 16.78 -2.51
C SER A 144 -2.07 16.50 -1.65
N PRO A 145 -1.22 17.52 -1.40
CA PRO A 145 -0.09 17.40 -0.47
C PRO A 145 -0.52 16.87 0.91
N LYS A 146 -1.72 17.22 1.38
CA LYS A 146 -2.25 16.74 2.67
C LYS A 146 -2.48 15.22 2.69
N ILE A 147 -3.08 14.65 1.65
CA ILE A 147 -3.28 13.20 1.56
C ILE A 147 -1.94 12.49 1.42
N TRP A 148 -1.03 13.03 0.60
CA TRP A 148 0.31 12.48 0.43
C TRP A 148 1.11 12.45 1.74
N GLN A 149 1.12 13.55 2.50
CA GLN A 149 1.76 13.58 3.81
C GLN A 149 1.13 12.60 4.80
N GLY A 150 -0.20 12.40 4.72
CA GLY A 150 -0.88 11.34 5.46
C GLY A 150 -0.35 9.95 5.11
N TYR A 151 -0.20 9.67 3.81
CA TYR A 151 0.38 8.41 3.32
C TYR A 151 1.81 8.18 3.84
N LEU A 152 2.69 9.18 3.72
CA LEU A 152 4.08 9.07 4.20
C LEU A 152 4.13 8.75 5.71
N ARG A 153 3.29 9.41 6.51
CA ARG A 153 3.19 9.15 7.95
C ARG A 153 2.70 7.73 8.26
N ILE A 154 1.73 7.22 7.51
CA ILE A 154 1.24 5.85 7.64
C ILE A 154 2.36 4.86 7.30
N MET A 155 2.97 4.97 6.12
CA MET A 155 4.00 4.04 5.66
C MET A 155 5.20 3.98 6.60
N ARG A 156 5.66 5.13 7.10
CA ARG A 156 6.73 5.18 8.11
C ARG A 156 6.36 4.48 9.41
N ALA A 157 5.15 4.75 9.93
CA ALA A 157 4.69 4.12 11.15
C ALA A 157 4.58 2.60 10.99
N TYR A 158 4.05 2.14 9.85
CA TYR A 158 3.91 0.73 9.52
C TYR A 158 5.28 0.05 9.46
N GLY A 159 6.20 0.66 8.71
CA GLY A 159 7.57 0.19 8.57
C GLY A 159 8.32 0.07 9.90
N ARG A 160 8.34 1.13 10.72
CA ARG A 160 8.98 1.11 12.06
C ARG A 160 8.39 0.05 12.98
N LYS A 161 7.08 -0.20 12.89
CA LYS A 161 6.42 -1.22 13.71
C LYS A 161 6.75 -2.63 13.21
N LEU A 162 6.68 -2.88 11.90
CA LEU A 162 7.02 -4.18 11.32
C LEU A 162 8.49 -4.53 11.52
N GLU A 163 9.40 -3.58 11.39
CA GLU A 163 10.82 -3.78 11.70
C GLU A 163 11.00 -4.39 13.11
N LYS A 164 10.39 -3.78 14.13
CA LYS A 164 10.47 -4.28 15.51
C LYS A 164 9.87 -5.67 15.68
N LEU A 165 8.73 -5.93 15.03
CA LEU A 165 8.07 -7.23 15.06
C LEU A 165 8.94 -8.31 14.40
N LEU A 166 9.50 -8.02 13.22
CA LEU A 166 10.31 -8.95 12.44
C LEU A 166 11.69 -9.19 13.05
N GLN A 167 12.27 -8.21 13.75
CA GLN A 167 13.49 -8.41 14.54
C GLN A 167 13.26 -9.35 15.73
N SER A 168 12.05 -9.35 16.30
CA SER A 168 11.66 -10.25 17.40
C SER A 168 11.42 -11.69 16.93
N GLY A 169 11.32 -11.89 15.62
CA GLY A 169 11.07 -13.18 14.99
C GLY A 169 9.59 -13.44 14.69
N TRP A 170 9.36 -14.28 13.69
CA TRP A 170 8.04 -14.74 13.26
C TRP A 170 8.01 -16.26 13.24
N TYR A 171 7.02 -16.84 13.91
CA TYR A 171 6.76 -18.27 13.90
C TYR A 171 5.71 -18.58 12.84
N GLY A 172 6.19 -18.98 11.67
CA GLY A 172 5.44 -19.39 10.50
C GLY A 172 4.73 -20.75 10.67
N PRO A 173 3.85 -21.12 9.72
CA PRO A 173 3.29 -22.46 9.65
C PRO A 173 4.40 -23.50 9.42
N HIS A 174 4.10 -24.77 9.71
CA HIS A 174 5.02 -25.90 9.51
C HIS A 174 6.34 -25.76 10.31
N GLY A 175 6.32 -25.06 11.43
CA GLY A 175 7.50 -24.88 12.30
C GLY A 175 8.55 -23.90 11.75
N LYS A 176 8.23 -23.16 10.67
CA LYS A 176 9.14 -22.16 10.13
C LYS A 176 9.37 -21.05 11.16
N TYR A 177 10.62 -20.64 11.32
CA TYR A 177 10.99 -19.45 12.07
C TYR A 177 11.84 -18.54 11.18
N GLY A 178 11.67 -17.23 11.32
CA GLY A 178 12.52 -16.24 10.68
C GLY A 178 12.60 -14.97 11.52
N ALA A 179 13.76 -14.32 11.51
CA ALA A 179 13.96 -13.00 12.07
C ALA A 179 14.79 -12.19 11.06
N TRP A 180 14.50 -10.90 10.93
CA TRP A 180 15.05 -10.07 9.84
C TRP A 180 15.54 -8.72 10.35
N ASP A 181 16.66 -8.27 9.79
CA ASP A 181 17.11 -6.88 9.91
C ASP A 181 16.55 -6.07 8.73
N CYS A 182 15.68 -5.12 9.04
CA CYS A 182 15.02 -4.26 8.06
C CYS A 182 15.58 -2.82 8.05
N SER A 183 16.70 -2.57 8.75
CA SER A 183 17.25 -1.22 8.98
C SER A 183 17.62 -0.44 7.71
N THR A 184 17.72 -1.13 6.58
CA THR A 184 18.08 -0.55 5.28
C THR A 184 16.88 -0.14 4.41
N MET A 185 15.65 -0.41 4.85
CA MET A 185 14.44 -0.14 4.07
C MET A 185 14.11 1.37 3.97
N GLU A 186 13.54 1.78 2.84
CA GLU A 186 13.31 3.18 2.49
C GLU A 186 12.36 3.88 3.46
N PHE A 187 11.30 3.19 3.92
CA PHE A 187 10.36 3.76 4.89
C PHE A 187 11.02 4.21 6.22
N LEU A 188 12.23 3.73 6.55
CA LEU A 188 12.99 4.13 7.75
C LEU A 188 13.93 5.31 7.51
N ARG A 189 14.30 5.58 6.26
CA ARG A 189 15.32 6.56 5.89
C ARG A 189 14.79 7.98 5.72
N GLN A 190 13.48 8.15 5.65
CA GLN A 190 12.89 9.47 5.43
C GLN A 190 12.96 10.35 6.69
N PRO A 191 13.35 11.64 6.55
CA PRO A 191 13.46 12.57 7.67
C PRO A 191 12.10 12.87 8.31
N ASP A 192 12.11 13.21 9.60
CA ASP A 192 10.91 13.68 10.31
C ASP A 192 10.38 14.96 9.66
N ALA A 193 9.13 14.90 9.21
CA ALA A 193 8.42 15.95 8.47
C ALA A 193 7.64 16.86 9.42
#